data_AF-A0A2J8SAN3-F1
#
_entry.id   AF-A0A2J8SAN3-F1
#
_cell.length_a   1.000
_cell.length_b   1.000
_cell.length_c   1.000
_cell.angle_alpha   90.00
_cell.angle_beta   90.00
_cell.angle_gamma   90.00
#
_symmetry.space_group_name_H-M   'P 1'
#
loop_
_entity.id
_entity.type
_entity.pdbx_description
1 polymer ?
#
loop_
_entity_poly.entity_id
_entity_poly.type
_entity_poly.pdbx_seq_one_letter_code
_entity_poly.pdbx_strand_id
1 'polypeptide(L)' 'MADNGTYECSVSLMSDLEGTTKSRVRLLVLVPPSQPECIIEGETIIGNNIQLTCQSKEGSPTPQYS' A
#
# COMPACT_ATOMS: atom_id res chain seq x y z
N MET A 1 -4.67 3.88 4.74
CA MET A 1 -3.24 3.70 5.09
C MET A 1 -2.94 4.05 6.54
N ALA A 2 -3.60 5.05 7.13
CA ALA A 2 -3.37 5.47 8.52
C ALA A 2 -3.51 4.32 9.55
N ASP A 3 -4.37 3.33 9.26
CA ASP A 3 -4.58 2.17 10.13
C ASP A 3 -3.61 1.00 9.87
N ASN A 4 -2.63 1.16 8.97
CA ASN A 4 -1.59 0.14 8.82
C ASN A 4 -0.72 0.09 10.07
N GLY A 5 -0.61 -1.09 10.68
CA GLY A 5 0.21 -1.22 11.87
C GLY A 5 0.08 -2.57 12.55
N THR A 6 0.86 -2.70 13.63
CA THR A 6 0.74 -3.80 14.57
C THR A 6 -0.01 -3.29 15.78
N TYR A 7 -1.16 -3.91 16.07
CA TYR A 7 -1.99 -3.58 17.22
C TYR A 7 -1.75 -4.61 18.31
N GLU A 8 -1.71 -4.15 19.57
CA GLU A 8 -1.56 -5.00 20.75
C GLU A 8 -2.80 -4.84 21.62
N CYS A 9 -3.47 -5.94 21.91
CA CYS A 9 -4.46 -6.03 22.97
C CYS A 9 -3.74 -6.39 24.28
N SER A 10 -3.99 -5.65 25.36
CA SER A 10 -3.43 -5.93 26.68
C SER A 10 -4.51 -5.87 27.75
N VAL A 11 -4.47 -6.83 28.67
CA VAL A 11 -5.43 -6.95 29.78
C VAL A 11 -4.68 -6.72 31.10
N SER A 12 -5.19 -5.82 31.94
CA SER A 12 -4.66 -5.61 33.30
C SER A 12 -5.61 -6.19 34.34
N LEU A 13 -5.18 -7.25 35.03
CA LEU A 13 -5.89 -7.85 36.16
C LEU A 13 -5.14 -7.51 37.46
N MET A 14 -5.87 -7.15 38.51
CA MET A 14 -5.27 -6.79 39.81
C MET A 14 -4.81 -8.01 40.63
N SER A 15 -5.38 -9.18 40.35
CA SER A 15 -5.04 -10.48 40.90
C SER A 15 -5.44 -11.55 39.89
N ASP A 16 -4.67 -12.64 39.80
CA ASP A 16 -4.61 -13.63 38.71
C ASP A 16 -3.99 -13.14 37.40
N LEU A 17 -2.71 -13.51 37.22
CA LEU A 17 -1.94 -13.34 35.98
C LEU A 17 -1.72 -14.67 35.24
N GLU A 18 -2.40 -15.76 35.64
CA GLU A 18 -2.32 -17.02 34.91
C GLU A 18 -3.03 -16.88 33.55
N GLY A 19 -2.27 -16.96 32.46
CA GLY A 19 -2.78 -16.94 31.08
C GLY A 19 -2.09 -15.92 30.16
N THR A 20 -2.61 -15.78 28.94
CA THR A 20 -2.10 -14.83 27.94
C THR A 20 -2.67 -13.44 28.18
N THR A 21 -1.84 -12.51 28.69
CA THR A 21 -2.27 -11.14 29.03
C THR A 21 -2.14 -10.15 27.86
N LYS A 22 -1.46 -10.57 26.78
CA LYS A 22 -1.22 -9.74 25.60
C LYS A 22 -1.34 -10.54 24.32
N SER A 23 -1.93 -9.94 23.29
CA SER A 23 -2.01 -10.52 21.94
C SER A 23 -1.78 -9.46 20.88
N ARG A 24 -1.09 -9.81 19.79
CA ARG A 24 -0.76 -8.89 18.70
C ARG A 24 -1.42 -9.31 17.40
N VAL A 25 -1.83 -8.32 16.61
CA VAL A 25 -2.32 -8.51 15.25
C VAL A 25 -1.66 -7.50 14.32
N ARG A 26 -1.34 -7.94 13.09
CA ARG A 26 -0.82 -7.06 12.04
C ARG A 26 -1.96 -6.74 11.07
N LEU A 27 -2.28 -5.45 10.93
CA LEU A 27 -3.27 -4.96 9.99
C LEU A 27 -2.56 -4.40 8.76
N LEU A 28 -2.93 -4.93 7.59
CA LEU A 28 -2.51 -4.42 6.28
C LEU A 28 -3.74 -4.04 5.46
N VAL A 29 -3.86 -2.76 5.17
CA VAL A 29 -4.86 -2.14 4.31
C VAL A 29 -4.37 -2.19 2.88
N LEU A 30 -5.13 -2.88 2.04
CA LEU A 30 -4.88 -2.98 0.62
C LEU A 30 -5.70 -1.91 -0.12
N VAL A 31 -5.12 -1.38 -1.18
CA VAL A 31 -5.76 -0.37 -2.03
C VAL A 31 -5.53 -0.78 -3.48
N PRO A 32 -6.60 -0.90 -4.29
CA PRO A 32 -6.42 -1.17 -5.71
C PRO A 32 -5.62 -0.05 -6.38
N PRO A 33 -4.85 -0.34 -7.44
CA PRO A 33 -4.22 0.71 -8.24
C PRO A 33 -5.26 1.73 -8.71
N SER A 34 -4.92 3.02 -8.66
CA SER A 34 -5.76 4.05 -9.27
C SER A 34 -5.80 3.88 -10.79
N GLN A 35 -6.70 4.58 -11.47
CA GLN A 35 -6.61 4.73 -12.92
C GLN A 35 -5.20 5.22 -13.29
N PRO A 36 -4.51 4.58 -14.26
CA PRO A 36 -3.18 4.98 -14.64
C PRO A 36 -3.21 6.30 -15.40
N GLU A 37 -2.28 7.18 -15.08
CA GLU A 37 -1.98 8.37 -15.86
C GLU A 37 -0.94 7.97 -16.90
N CYS A 38 -1.31 8.04 -18.18
CA CYS A 38 -0.41 7.74 -19.29
C CYS A 38 0.00 9.02 -20.02
N ILE A 39 1.30 9.16 -20.27
CA ILE A 39 1.93 10.38 -20.78
C ILE A 39 2.83 10.01 -21.95
N ILE A 40 2.90 10.91 -22.92
CA ILE A 40 3.83 10.85 -24.04
C ILE A 40 4.95 11.86 -23.77
N GLU A 41 6.18 11.37 -23.70
CA GLU A 41 7.39 12.18 -23.58
C GLU A 41 8.09 12.23 -24.94
N GLY A 42 8.20 13.43 -25.50
CA GLY A 42 8.80 13.68 -26.82
C GLY A 42 7.80 14.27 -27.82
N GLU A 43 8.30 14.62 -29.00
CA GLU A 43 7.48 15.18 -30.08
C GLU A 43 6.87 14.07 -30.95
N THR A 44 5.55 14.11 -31.14
CA THR A 44 4.79 13.12 -31.93
C THR A 44 4.93 13.36 -33.43
N ILE A 45 6.17 13.28 -33.94
CA ILE A 45 6.53 13.46 -35.35
C ILE A 45 7.04 12.12 -35.91
N ILE A 46 6.66 11.82 -37.14
CA ILE A 46 7.08 10.58 -37.83
C ILE A 46 8.61 10.53 -37.92
N GLY A 47 9.20 9.41 -37.47
CA GLY A 47 10.65 9.19 -37.47
C GLY A 47 11.34 9.58 -36.16
N ASN A 48 10.65 10.25 -35.24
CA ASN A 48 11.19 10.57 -33.91
C ASN A 48 10.98 9.41 -32.93
N ASN A 49 11.92 9.26 -32.01
CA ASN A 49 11.74 8.39 -30.85
C ASN A 49 10.93 9.14 -29.78
N ILE A 50 9.94 8.47 -29.23
CA ILE A 50 9.14 8.95 -28.10
C ILE A 50 9.12 7.89 -26.99
N GLN A 51 8.84 8.34 -25.78
CA GLN A 51 8.67 7.46 -24.63
C GLN A 51 7.22 7.54 -24.13
N LEU A 52 6.62 6.38 -23.92
CA LEU A 52 5.30 6.26 -23.30
C LEU A 52 5.50 5.86 -21.85
N THR A 53 4.98 6.65 -20.92
CA THR A 53 5.02 6.37 -19.49
C THR A 53 3.60 6.18 -18.97
N CYS A 54 3.40 5.23 -18.07
CA CYS A 54 2.14 5.06 -17.36
C CYS A 54 2.41 4.86 -15.86
N GLN A 55 1.62 5.51 -15.02
CA GLN A 55 1.76 5.42 -13.56
C GLN A 55 0.41 5.59 -12.87
N SER A 56 0.09 4.68 -11.94
CA SER A 56 -1.00 4.83 -10.98
C SER A 56 -0.46 5.52 -9.73
N LYS A 57 -1.07 6.66 -9.36
CA LYS A 57 -0.67 7.46 -8.20
C LYS A 57 -0.92 6.74 -6.88
N GLU A 58 -1.96 5.91 -6.84
CA GLU A 58 -2.35 5.17 -5.65
C GLU A 58 -2.33 3.67 -5.91
N GLY A 59 -2.10 2.91 -4.85
CA GLY A 59 -2.09 1.45 -4.84
C GLY A 59 -1.27 0.90 -3.68
N SER A 60 -1.78 -0.15 -3.02
CA SER A 60 -1.06 -0.85 -1.96
C SER A 60 -1.28 -2.36 -2.08
N PRO A 61 -0.23 -3.16 -2.37
CA PRO A 61 1.17 -2.77 -2.59
C PRO A 61 1.39 -1.93 -3.86
N THR A 62 2.60 -1.40 -4.06
CA THR A 62 2.96 -0.57 -5.22
C THR A 62 2.56 -1.26 -6.53
N PRO A 63 1.77 -0.59 -7.40
CA PRO A 63 1.36 -1.15 -8.68
C PRO A 63 2.56 -1.53 -9.56
N GLN A 64 2.44 -2.64 -10.30
CA GLN A 64 3.43 -3.10 -11.28
C GLN A 64 2.80 -3.17 -12.66
N TYR A 65 3.58 -2.84 -13.69
CA TYR A 65 3.18 -2.90 -15.10
C TYR A 65 4.09 -3.90 -15.82
N SER A 66 3.51 -4.75 -16.67
CA SER A 66 4.18 -5.82 -17.42
C SER A 66 3.92 -5.70 -18.91
#